data_AF-V4TSK0-F1
#
_entry.id   AF-V4TSK0-F1
#
_cell.length_a   1.000
_cell.length_b   1.000
_cell.length_c   1.000
_cell.angle_alpha   90.00
_cell.angle_beta   90.00
_cell.angle_gamma   90.00
#
_symmetry.space_group_name_H-M   'P 1'
#
loop_
_entity.id
_entity.type
_entity.pdbx_description
1 polymer ?
#
loop_
_entity_poly.entity_id
_entity_poly.type
_entity_poly.pdbx_seq_one_letter_code
_entity_poly.pdbx_strand_id
1 'polypeptide(L)'
;MDLGVDYGLFSDDVDVVEAKSLCFGIRHASEASLPRWWWTQIRCSFYNWITSTENCLYIGWFGVLMIPTLLTATSVFIIAFIAAPPVDIDGIREPASGSLLYGNNIISSAIIPTSTAIGLHFYPIWEAASVDEWLYNGGPYELIVLHFVIGVACYMGREWELSFRLGMRPWIAVAYLTPVAAATAVFLIYPIGQGSFSDGMPLGISGTFNFMIVFQAEHNILINN
;
A
#
# COMPACT_ATOMS: atom_id res chain seq x y z
N MET A 1 30.09 -47.04 -15.15
CA MET A 1 29.18 -46.91 -14.01
C MET A 1 28.99 -45.42 -13.84
N ASP A 2 28.15 -44.84 -14.70
CA ASP A 2 27.83 -43.41 -14.73
C ASP A 2 26.32 -43.31 -14.58
N LEU A 3 25.87 -42.71 -13.47
CA LEU A 3 24.48 -42.38 -13.21
C LEU A 3 24.21 -41.00 -13.84
N GLY A 4 23.69 -41.00 -15.06
CA GLY A 4 23.12 -39.80 -15.68
C GLY A 4 21.73 -39.52 -15.12
N VAL A 5 21.60 -38.39 -14.41
CA VAL A 5 20.30 -37.83 -14.01
C VAL A 5 19.86 -36.88 -15.13
N ASP A 6 18.77 -37.26 -15.79
CA ASP A 6 18.14 -36.53 -16.90
C ASP A 6 17.33 -35.35 -16.32
N TYR A 7 17.80 -34.12 -16.53
CA TYR A 7 17.01 -32.92 -16.26
C TYR A 7 16.11 -32.65 -17.46
N GLY A 8 14.93 -33.29 -17.44
CA GLY A 8 13.86 -33.02 -18.39
C GLY A 8 13.48 -31.54 -18.37
N LEU A 9 13.80 -30.87 -19.47
CA LEU A 9 13.40 -29.52 -19.82
C LEU A 9 11.88 -29.38 -19.70
N PHE A 10 11.42 -28.60 -18.72
CA PHE A 10 10.10 -27.97 -18.77
C PHE A 10 10.11 -27.01 -19.96
N SER A 11 9.51 -27.43 -21.06
CA SER A 11 9.33 -26.63 -22.28
C SER A 11 8.20 -25.63 -22.03
N ASP A 12 8.56 -24.37 -21.84
CA ASP A 12 7.69 -23.22 -21.57
C ASP A 12 6.80 -22.78 -22.76
N ASP A 13 6.73 -23.55 -23.84
CA ASP A 13 5.99 -23.17 -25.06
C ASP A 13 4.57 -23.78 -25.14
N VAL A 14 4.23 -24.76 -24.31
CA VAL A 14 2.94 -25.47 -24.40
C VAL A 14 1.82 -24.71 -23.69
N ASP A 15 2.09 -24.05 -22.56
CA ASP A 15 1.05 -23.44 -21.73
C ASP A 15 0.46 -22.13 -22.33
N VAL A 16 1.25 -21.36 -23.09
CA VAL A 16 0.77 -20.10 -23.70
C VAL A 16 -0.02 -20.36 -24.99
N VAL A 17 0.35 -21.41 -25.74
CA VAL A 17 -0.38 -21.81 -26.96
C VAL A 17 -1.69 -22.50 -26.60
N GLU A 18 -1.71 -23.29 -25.52
CA GLU A 18 -2.93 -23.97 -25.04
C GLU A 18 -3.93 -22.98 -24.41
N ALA A 19 -3.45 -21.92 -23.75
CA ALA A 19 -4.30 -20.82 -23.27
C ALA A 19 -4.96 -20.01 -24.40
N LYS A 20 -4.29 -19.85 -25.56
CA LYS A 20 -4.88 -19.20 -26.75
C LYS A 20 -5.89 -20.10 -27.47
N SER A 21 -5.66 -21.41 -27.48
CA SER A 21 -6.56 -22.41 -28.07
C SER A 21 -7.92 -22.50 -27.37
N LEU A 22 -7.94 -22.36 -26.03
CA LEU A 22 -9.16 -22.46 -25.22
C LEU A 22 -10.16 -21.30 -25.37
N CYS A 23 -9.79 -20.21 -26.04
CA CYS A 23 -10.67 -19.07 -26.29
C CYS A 23 -11.41 -19.09 -27.64
N PHE A 24 -11.06 -20.00 -28.57
CA PHE A 24 -11.51 -19.91 -29.97
C PHE A 24 -12.38 -21.11 -30.43
N GLY A 25 -13.25 -21.62 -29.56
CA GLY A 25 -14.21 -22.69 -29.89
C GLY A 25 -15.65 -22.18 -29.95
N ILE A 26 -16.11 -21.70 -31.12
CA ILE A 26 -17.51 -21.31 -31.37
C ILE A 26 -18.32 -22.54 -31.79
N ARG A 27 -19.32 -22.96 -31.01
CA ARG A 27 -20.51 -23.70 -31.50
C ARG A 27 -21.75 -23.38 -30.65
N HIS A 28 -22.86 -23.17 -31.36
CA HIS A 28 -24.20 -22.83 -30.89
C HIS A 28 -24.71 -23.63 -29.67
N ALA A 29 -25.34 -22.96 -28.71
CA ALA A 29 -26.34 -23.55 -27.82
C ALA A 29 -27.29 -22.49 -27.25
N SER A 30 -28.56 -22.87 -27.19
CA SER A 30 -29.74 -22.12 -26.73
C SER A 30 -29.93 -22.17 -25.21
N GLU A 31 -30.60 -21.12 -24.70
CA GLU A 31 -31.39 -21.01 -23.45
C GLU A 31 -30.73 -20.86 -22.05
N ALA A 32 -31.12 -19.74 -21.42
CA ALA A 32 -31.33 -19.44 -19.99
C ALA A 32 -30.19 -19.54 -18.95
N SER A 33 -29.00 -19.99 -19.31
CA SER A 33 -27.81 -19.83 -18.46
C SER A 33 -26.63 -19.39 -19.32
N LEU A 34 -25.91 -18.36 -18.90
CA LEU A 34 -24.71 -17.92 -19.63
C LEU A 34 -23.74 -19.12 -19.71
N PRO A 35 -23.44 -19.62 -20.91
CA PRO A 35 -22.73 -20.86 -21.04
C PRO A 35 -21.29 -20.72 -20.53
N ARG A 36 -20.74 -21.81 -19.94
CA ARG A 36 -19.42 -21.85 -19.29
C ARG A 36 -18.30 -21.21 -20.14
N TRP A 37 -18.35 -21.35 -21.46
CA TRP A 37 -17.38 -20.77 -22.39
C TRP A 37 -17.39 -19.23 -22.39
N TRP A 38 -18.54 -18.59 -22.16
CA TRP A 38 -18.69 -17.14 -22.10
C TRP A 38 -17.93 -16.56 -20.89
N TRP A 39 -18.00 -17.23 -19.75
CA TRP A 39 -17.21 -16.88 -18.55
C TRP A 39 -15.70 -17.06 -18.75
N THR A 40 -15.28 -18.03 -19.55
CA THR A 40 -13.86 -18.22 -19.90
C THR A 40 -13.39 -17.09 -20.82
N GLN A 41 -14.17 -16.74 -21.84
CA GLN A 41 -13.83 -15.68 -22.77
C GLN A 41 -13.66 -14.33 -22.06
N ILE A 42 -14.57 -13.98 -21.15
CA ILE A 42 -14.47 -12.73 -20.38
C ILE A 42 -13.26 -12.72 -19.47
N ARG A 43 -12.99 -13.82 -18.75
CA ARG A 43 -11.80 -13.91 -17.87
C ARG A 43 -10.52 -13.77 -18.67
N CYS A 44 -10.40 -14.46 -19.80
CA CYS A 44 -9.21 -14.36 -20.66
C CYS A 44 -9.05 -12.95 -21.23
N SER A 45 -10.14 -12.32 -21.69
CA SER A 45 -10.09 -10.92 -22.15
C SER A 45 -9.64 -9.97 -21.04
N PHE A 46 -10.12 -10.17 -19.82
CA PHE A 46 -9.75 -9.38 -18.66
C PHE A 46 -8.30 -9.58 -18.25
N TYR A 47 -7.82 -10.83 -18.22
CA TYR A 47 -6.42 -11.14 -17.88
C TYR A 47 -5.46 -10.53 -18.89
N ASN A 48 -5.77 -10.68 -20.18
CA ASN A 48 -4.98 -10.08 -21.26
C ASN A 48 -4.94 -8.55 -21.14
N TRP A 49 -6.05 -7.92 -20.74
CA TRP A 49 -6.10 -6.47 -20.56
C TRP A 49 -5.29 -6.00 -19.34
N ILE A 50 -5.41 -6.69 -18.19
CA ILE A 50 -4.65 -6.36 -16.97
C ILE A 50 -3.15 -6.45 -17.21
N THR A 51 -2.70 -7.52 -17.87
CA THR A 51 -1.27 -7.78 -18.09
C THR A 51 -0.76 -7.23 -19.43
N SER A 52 -1.53 -6.36 -20.09
CA SER A 52 -1.14 -5.77 -21.37
C SER A 52 0.01 -4.77 -21.19
N THR A 53 1.03 -4.89 -22.03
CA THR A 53 2.16 -3.95 -22.16
C THR A 53 1.82 -2.72 -23.00
N GLU A 54 0.69 -2.73 -23.69
CA GLU A 54 0.22 -1.63 -24.56
C GLU A 54 -0.56 -0.56 -23.78
N ASN A 55 -0.86 -0.81 -22.50
CA ASN A 55 -1.48 0.19 -21.65
C ASN A 55 -0.48 1.34 -21.40
N CYS A 56 -0.96 2.60 -21.44
CA CYS A 56 -0.13 3.77 -21.16
C CYS A 56 0.56 3.67 -19.78
N LEU A 57 -0.16 3.14 -18.79
CA LEU A 57 0.39 2.75 -17.50
C LEU A 57 0.09 1.26 -17.29
N TYR A 58 1.13 0.46 -17.10
CA TYR A 58 0.97 -0.97 -16.79
C TYR A 58 0.11 -1.15 -15.54
N ILE A 59 -0.85 -2.07 -15.57
CA ILE A 59 -1.69 -2.38 -14.41
C ILE A 59 -1.05 -3.55 -13.66
N GLY A 60 -1.11 -4.75 -14.25
CA GLY A 60 -0.66 -5.98 -13.60
C GLY A 60 -1.54 -6.41 -12.42
N TRP A 61 -1.27 -7.60 -11.90
CA TRP A 61 -2.02 -8.12 -10.74
C TRP A 61 -1.77 -7.31 -9.48
N PHE A 62 -0.54 -6.81 -9.30
CA PHE A 62 -0.23 -5.91 -8.19
C PHE A 62 -0.91 -4.54 -8.34
N GLY A 63 -1.12 -4.06 -9.57
CA GLY A 63 -1.83 -2.81 -9.84
C GLY A 63 -3.27 -2.81 -9.36
N VAL A 64 -3.93 -3.97 -9.36
CA VAL A 64 -5.32 -4.13 -8.89
C VAL A 64 -5.45 -3.75 -7.41
N LEU A 65 -4.43 -4.01 -6.59
CA LEU A 65 -4.40 -3.60 -5.19
C LEU A 65 -3.77 -2.22 -5.02
N MET A 66 -2.68 -1.94 -5.73
CA MET A 66 -1.92 -0.69 -5.61
C MET A 66 -2.77 0.55 -5.93
N ILE A 67 -3.56 0.51 -7.01
CA ILE A 67 -4.34 1.67 -7.46
C ILE A 67 -5.37 2.10 -6.40
N PRO A 68 -6.30 1.23 -5.93
CA PRO A 68 -7.28 1.67 -4.94
C PRO A 68 -6.65 2.06 -3.60
N THR A 69 -5.59 1.38 -3.14
CA THR A 69 -4.97 1.72 -1.85
C THR A 69 -4.25 3.06 -1.90
N LEU A 70 -3.45 3.33 -2.94
CA LEU A 70 -2.77 4.61 -3.09
C LEU A 70 -3.74 5.75 -3.37
N LEU A 71 -4.82 5.54 -4.13
CA LEU A 71 -5.85 6.55 -4.34
C LEU A 71 -6.57 6.91 -3.03
N THR A 72 -6.93 5.91 -2.22
CA THR A 72 -7.53 6.13 -0.89
C THR A 72 -6.57 6.88 0.02
N ALA A 73 -5.31 6.42 0.15
CA ALA A 73 -4.32 7.10 0.98
C ALA A 73 -4.09 8.56 0.54
N THR A 74 -3.96 8.80 -0.77
CA THR A 74 -3.70 10.14 -1.32
C THR A 74 -4.90 11.08 -1.13
N SER A 75 -6.12 10.59 -1.40
CA SER A 75 -7.33 11.40 -1.25
C SER A 75 -7.57 11.81 0.20
N VAL A 76 -7.45 10.86 1.14
CA VAL A 76 -7.59 11.16 2.58
C VAL A 76 -6.45 12.05 3.07
N PHE A 77 -5.22 11.84 2.61
CA PHE A 77 -4.08 12.70 2.95
C PHE A 77 -4.34 14.16 2.53
N ILE A 78 -4.76 14.40 1.29
CA ILE A 78 -5.02 15.77 0.80
C ILE A 78 -6.11 16.44 1.63
N ILE A 79 -7.22 15.75 1.90
CA ILE A 79 -8.34 16.32 2.65
C ILE A 79 -7.93 16.59 4.10
N ALA A 80 -7.28 15.63 4.77
CA ALA A 80 -6.85 15.78 6.16
C ALA A 80 -5.81 16.88 6.32
N PHE A 81 -4.83 16.96 5.42
CA PHE A 81 -3.80 18.00 5.46
C PHE A 81 -4.39 19.42 5.31
N ILE A 82 -5.47 19.57 4.56
CA ILE A 82 -6.14 20.86 4.38
C ILE A 82 -7.09 21.17 5.55
N ALA A 83 -7.92 20.21 5.96
CA ALA A 83 -9.13 20.50 6.73
C ALA A 83 -9.34 19.62 7.98
N ALA A 84 -8.40 18.76 8.38
CA ALA A 84 -8.57 17.96 9.59
C ALA A 84 -8.68 18.86 10.84
N PRO A 85 -9.62 18.59 11.76
CA PRO A 85 -9.66 19.27 13.04
C PRO A 85 -8.45 18.89 13.92
N PRO A 86 -8.25 19.58 15.05
CA PRO A 86 -7.22 19.23 16.02
C PRO A 86 -7.37 17.81 16.58
N VAL A 87 -6.25 17.11 16.76
CA VAL A 87 -6.16 15.69 17.15
C VAL A 87 -5.49 15.53 18.51
N ASP A 88 -6.05 14.69 19.38
CA ASP A 88 -5.50 14.37 20.71
C ASP A 88 -4.45 13.26 20.65
N ILE A 89 -3.22 13.62 20.27
CA ILE A 89 -2.11 12.67 20.03
C ILE A 89 -1.72 11.89 21.29
N ASP A 90 -1.61 12.54 22.44
CA ASP A 90 -1.12 11.90 23.67
C ASP A 90 -2.25 11.27 24.52
N GLY A 91 -3.51 11.47 24.12
CA GLY A 91 -4.67 10.98 24.87
C GLY A 91 -4.90 11.71 26.20
N ILE A 92 -4.29 12.89 26.37
CA ILE A 92 -4.37 13.72 27.57
C ILE A 92 -5.40 14.85 27.43
N ARG A 93 -6.18 14.86 26.33
CA ARG A 93 -7.17 15.89 25.97
C ARG A 93 -6.56 17.26 25.66
N GLU A 94 -5.37 17.23 25.07
CA GLU A 94 -4.68 18.42 24.56
C GLU A 94 -4.54 18.30 23.03
N PRO A 95 -5.56 18.71 22.26
CA PRO A 95 -5.55 18.45 20.83
C PRO A 95 -4.59 19.39 20.11
N ALA A 96 -3.71 18.81 19.29
CA ALA A 96 -2.77 19.53 18.45
C ALA A 96 -3.42 19.87 17.09
N SER A 97 -3.14 21.05 16.54
CA SER A 97 -3.62 21.46 15.21
C SER A 97 -2.59 21.07 14.14
N GLY A 98 -3.03 20.28 13.14
CA GLY A 98 -2.14 19.80 12.07
C GLY A 98 -2.45 20.34 10.68
N SER A 99 -3.63 20.90 10.44
CA SER A 99 -4.09 21.23 9.09
C SER A 99 -3.97 22.72 8.74
N LEU A 100 -3.98 23.02 7.43
CA LEU A 100 -3.84 24.38 6.90
C LEU A 100 -4.97 25.32 7.37
N LEU A 101 -6.22 24.86 7.36
CA LEU A 101 -7.36 25.68 7.78
C LEU A 101 -7.34 26.03 9.27
N TYR A 102 -6.62 25.26 10.08
CA TYR A 102 -6.47 25.48 11.52
C TYR A 102 -5.14 26.18 11.87
N GLY A 103 -4.63 27.02 10.96
CA GLY A 103 -3.55 27.97 11.24
C GLY A 103 -2.14 27.47 10.94
N ASN A 104 -1.99 26.33 10.27
CA ASN A 104 -0.67 25.84 9.85
C ASN A 104 -0.28 26.33 8.45
N ASN A 105 1.03 26.39 8.20
CA ASN A 105 1.60 26.57 6.85
C ASN A 105 2.14 25.24 6.32
N ILE A 106 2.69 25.20 5.10
CA ILE A 106 3.19 23.95 4.50
C ILE A 106 4.28 23.25 5.34
N ILE A 107 5.08 24.02 6.11
CA ILE A 107 6.16 23.48 6.94
C ILE A 107 5.61 22.93 8.26
N SER A 108 4.68 23.64 8.90
CA SER A 108 4.11 23.23 10.18
C SER A 108 2.96 22.24 10.07
N SER A 109 2.33 22.15 8.89
CA SER A 109 1.22 21.23 8.66
C SER A 109 1.69 19.79 8.72
N ALA A 110 0.91 18.96 9.40
CA ALA A 110 1.14 17.54 9.51
C ALA A 110 -0.19 16.82 9.73
N ILE A 111 -0.28 15.57 9.24
CA ILE A 111 -1.30 14.66 9.75
C ILE A 111 -0.77 14.08 11.05
N ILE A 112 -1.48 14.38 12.12
CA ILE A 112 -1.11 14.02 13.48
C ILE A 112 -1.38 12.52 13.70
N PRO A 113 -0.44 11.78 14.32
CA PRO A 113 -0.62 10.38 14.66
C PRO A 113 -1.88 10.07 15.47
N THR A 114 -2.29 8.81 15.42
CA THR A 114 -3.41 8.28 16.20
C THR A 114 -3.14 8.41 17.70
N SER A 115 -4.18 8.72 18.48
CA SER A 115 -4.08 8.94 19.92
C SER A 115 -3.45 7.76 20.69
N THR A 116 -2.60 8.04 21.69
CA THR A 116 -2.08 7.04 22.64
C THR A 116 -3.17 6.29 23.38
N ALA A 117 -4.37 6.88 23.53
CA ALA A 117 -5.53 6.20 24.10
C ALA A 117 -5.99 4.99 23.27
N ILE A 118 -5.71 4.98 21.97
CA ILE A 118 -5.95 3.84 21.07
C ILE A 118 -4.75 2.87 21.08
N GLY A 119 -3.52 3.39 21.20
CA GLY A 119 -2.31 2.56 21.19
C GLY A 119 -2.12 1.85 19.84
N LEU A 120 -2.22 0.52 19.85
CA LEU A 120 -2.12 -0.35 18.65
C LEU A 120 -3.46 -0.94 18.19
N HIS A 121 -4.57 -0.52 18.81
CA HIS A 121 -5.88 -1.00 18.41
C HIS A 121 -6.21 -0.54 16.98
N PHE A 122 -6.75 -1.45 16.17
CA PHE A 122 -7.18 -1.12 14.82
C PHE A 122 -8.40 -0.19 14.90
N TYR A 123 -8.26 1.06 14.42
CA TYR A 123 -9.28 2.10 14.56
C TYR A 123 -9.85 2.57 13.20
N PRO A 124 -10.64 1.72 12.53
CA PRO A 124 -11.32 2.09 11.30
C PRO A 124 -12.49 3.05 11.57
N ILE A 125 -12.98 3.71 10.52
CA ILE A 125 -14.08 4.70 10.61
C ILE A 125 -15.32 4.13 11.32
N TRP A 126 -15.63 2.84 11.14
CA TRP A 126 -16.80 2.20 11.73
C TRP A 126 -16.63 1.78 13.20
N GLU A 127 -15.43 1.91 13.77
CA GLU A 127 -15.20 1.67 15.20
C GLU A 127 -15.55 2.90 16.04
N ALA A 128 -15.48 4.09 15.45
CA ALA A 128 -15.90 5.34 16.10
C ALA A 128 -17.42 5.47 16.15
N ALA A 129 -17.96 6.13 17.18
CA ALA A 129 -19.39 6.43 17.25
C ALA A 129 -19.81 7.51 16.24
N SER A 130 -18.86 8.34 15.77
CA SER A 130 -19.09 9.36 14.76
C SER A 130 -17.81 9.70 13.99
N VAL A 131 -17.97 10.37 12.84
CA VAL A 131 -16.81 10.88 12.07
C VAL A 131 -16.04 11.94 12.88
N ASP A 132 -16.72 12.74 13.69
CA ASP A 132 -16.07 13.78 14.51
C ASP A 132 -15.16 13.15 15.58
N GLU A 133 -15.61 12.08 16.23
CA GLU A 133 -14.79 11.31 17.17
C GLU A 133 -13.60 10.64 16.45
N TRP A 134 -13.85 10.07 15.27
CA TRP A 134 -12.79 9.45 14.47
C TRP A 134 -11.70 10.46 14.10
N LEU A 135 -12.08 11.68 13.72
CA LEU A 135 -11.16 12.76 13.43
C LEU A 135 -10.44 13.25 14.68
N TYR A 136 -11.13 13.40 15.81
CA TYR A 136 -10.52 13.83 17.09
C TYR A 136 -9.42 12.88 17.57
N ASN A 137 -9.61 11.57 17.37
CA ASN A 137 -8.66 10.53 17.79
C ASN A 137 -7.54 10.24 16.79
N GLY A 138 -7.46 10.97 15.67
CA GLY A 138 -6.38 10.81 14.68
C GLY A 138 -6.56 9.63 13.73
N GLY A 139 -7.78 9.12 13.56
CA GLY A 139 -8.09 8.03 12.64
C GLY A 139 -7.59 8.17 11.19
N PRO A 140 -7.51 9.39 10.59
CA PRO A 140 -6.91 9.55 9.26
C PRO A 140 -5.48 9.05 9.16
N TYR A 141 -4.67 9.16 10.22
CA TYR A 141 -3.28 8.74 10.21
C TYR A 141 -3.15 7.24 9.99
N GLU A 142 -3.85 6.43 10.80
CA GLU A 142 -3.83 4.98 10.67
C GLU A 142 -4.35 4.52 9.30
N LEU A 143 -5.44 5.12 8.81
CA LEU A 143 -5.98 4.82 7.49
C LEU A 143 -4.94 5.07 6.39
N ILE A 144 -4.29 6.24 6.39
CA ILE A 144 -3.29 6.60 5.38
C ILE A 144 -2.09 5.67 5.46
N VAL A 145 -1.53 5.44 6.66
CA VAL A 145 -0.35 4.61 6.85
C VAL A 145 -0.59 3.18 6.35
N LEU A 146 -1.69 2.55 6.76
CA LEU A 146 -1.98 1.17 6.37
C LEU A 146 -2.19 1.03 4.86
N HIS A 147 -2.96 1.94 4.24
CA HIS A 147 -3.17 1.91 2.80
C HIS A 147 -1.89 2.23 2.02
N PHE A 148 -1.07 3.16 2.52
CA PHE A 148 0.20 3.53 1.91
C PHE A 148 1.18 2.35 1.93
N VAL A 149 1.38 1.67 3.06
CA VAL A 149 2.32 0.53 3.17
C VAL A 149 1.91 -0.60 2.23
N ILE A 150 0.63 -0.93 2.15
CA ILE A 150 0.11 -1.94 1.20
C ILE A 150 0.35 -1.46 -0.24
N GLY A 151 0.08 -0.19 -0.52
CA GLY A 151 0.27 0.42 -1.84
C GLY A 151 1.72 0.37 -2.32
N VAL A 152 2.70 0.76 -1.49
CA VAL A 152 4.12 0.73 -1.87
C VAL A 152 4.67 -0.69 -1.96
N ALA A 153 4.19 -1.62 -1.14
CA ALA A 153 4.54 -3.04 -1.26
C ALA A 153 4.01 -3.62 -2.59
N CYS A 154 2.79 -3.27 -2.99
CA CYS A 154 2.25 -3.65 -4.29
C CYS A 154 2.97 -2.94 -5.44
N TYR A 155 3.39 -1.68 -5.27
CA TYR A 155 4.19 -0.98 -6.27
C TYR A 155 5.52 -1.70 -6.54
N MET A 156 6.21 -2.16 -5.50
CA MET A 156 7.41 -3.00 -5.63
C MET A 156 7.12 -4.29 -6.42
N GLY A 157 6.03 -4.98 -6.09
CA GLY A 157 5.58 -6.18 -6.81
C GLY A 157 5.26 -5.90 -8.28
N ARG A 158 4.69 -4.73 -8.59
CA ARG A 158 4.39 -4.28 -9.95
C ARG A 158 5.65 -4.01 -10.76
N GLU A 159 6.70 -3.43 -10.16
CA GLU A 159 8.00 -3.25 -10.81
C GLU A 159 8.61 -4.60 -11.22
N TRP A 160 8.54 -5.58 -10.33
CA TRP A 160 8.95 -6.95 -10.63
C TRP A 160 8.09 -7.57 -11.75
N GLU A 161 6.77 -7.47 -11.66
CA GLU A 161 5.84 -8.05 -12.64
C GLU A 161 6.08 -7.51 -14.04
N LEU A 162 6.24 -6.19 -14.18
CA LEU A 162 6.54 -5.56 -15.47
C LEU A 162 7.92 -5.97 -16.00
N SER A 163 8.93 -6.05 -15.12
CA SER A 163 10.27 -6.51 -15.52
C SER A 163 10.22 -7.91 -16.12
N PHE A 164 9.42 -8.81 -15.54
CA PHE A 164 9.22 -10.16 -16.06
C PHE A 164 8.51 -10.16 -17.42
N ARG A 165 7.45 -9.34 -17.59
CA ARG A 165 6.72 -9.22 -18.87
C ARG A 165 7.60 -8.72 -20.02
N LEU A 166 8.55 -7.85 -19.71
CA LEU A 166 9.49 -7.29 -20.70
C LEU A 166 10.76 -8.14 -20.88
N GLY A 167 10.93 -9.25 -20.16
CA GLY A 167 12.16 -10.06 -20.18
C GLY A 167 13.38 -9.34 -19.61
N MET A 168 13.18 -8.33 -18.75
CA MET A 168 14.23 -7.56 -18.09
C MET A 168 14.72 -8.29 -16.84
N ARG A 169 15.91 -7.90 -16.35
CA ARG A 169 16.41 -8.39 -15.05
C ARG A 169 15.64 -7.72 -13.89
N PRO A 170 15.24 -8.46 -12.85
CA PRO A 170 14.28 -7.99 -11.83
C PRO A 170 14.88 -7.12 -10.71
N TRP A 171 16.07 -6.53 -10.89
CA TRP A 171 16.81 -5.87 -9.81
C TRP A 171 16.27 -4.49 -9.40
N ILE A 172 15.35 -3.90 -10.17
CA ILE A 172 14.72 -2.61 -9.85
C ILE A 172 13.89 -2.73 -8.57
N ALA A 173 13.03 -3.75 -8.49
CA ALA A 173 12.21 -4.02 -7.31
C ALA A 173 13.08 -4.29 -6.06
N VAL A 174 14.24 -4.93 -6.23
CA VAL A 174 15.19 -5.18 -5.14
C VAL A 174 15.79 -3.87 -4.63
N ALA A 175 16.13 -2.93 -5.50
CA ALA A 175 16.60 -1.61 -5.08
C ALA A 175 15.49 -0.80 -4.38
N TYR A 176 14.25 -0.89 -4.87
CA TYR A 176 13.08 -0.23 -4.28
C TYR A 176 12.66 -0.83 -2.93
N LEU A 177 13.10 -2.04 -2.58
CA LEU A 177 12.88 -2.62 -1.26
C LEU A 177 13.46 -1.76 -0.13
N THR A 178 14.59 -1.08 -0.36
CA THR A 178 15.24 -0.23 0.66
C THR A 178 14.33 0.87 1.20
N PRO A 179 13.75 1.77 0.36
CA PRO A 179 12.80 2.77 0.86
C PRO A 179 11.50 2.16 1.40
N VAL A 180 11.04 1.02 0.88
CA VAL A 180 9.86 0.32 1.42
C VAL A 180 10.13 -0.18 2.85
N ALA A 181 11.31 -0.75 3.09
CA ALA A 181 11.73 -1.21 4.41
C ALA A 181 11.89 -0.03 5.39
N ALA A 182 12.48 1.08 4.96
CA ALA A 182 12.60 2.29 5.76
C ALA A 182 11.22 2.87 6.16
N ALA A 183 10.29 2.97 5.20
CA ALA A 183 8.92 3.41 5.46
C ALA A 183 8.19 2.46 6.44
N THR A 184 8.32 1.15 6.23
CA THR A 184 7.74 0.14 7.12
C THR A 184 8.33 0.24 8.54
N ALA A 185 9.62 0.53 8.66
CA ALA A 185 10.28 0.68 9.95
C ALA A 185 9.70 1.86 10.77
N VAL A 186 9.58 3.04 10.17
CA VAL A 186 9.11 4.25 10.88
C VAL A 186 7.60 4.30 11.08
N PHE A 187 6.81 3.70 10.20
CA PHE A 187 5.35 3.77 10.26
C PHE A 187 4.68 2.57 10.92
N LEU A 188 5.34 1.40 10.97
CA LEU A 188 4.77 0.19 11.58
C LEU A 188 5.67 -0.39 12.66
N ILE A 189 6.93 -0.72 12.35
CA ILE A 189 7.78 -1.47 13.29
C ILE A 189 8.07 -0.66 14.56
N TYR A 190 8.43 0.61 14.44
CA TYR A 190 8.69 1.46 15.59
C TYR A 190 7.45 1.67 16.47
N PRO A 191 6.27 2.05 15.93
CA PRO A 191 5.01 2.06 16.67
C PRO A 191 4.69 0.75 17.40
N ILE A 192 4.85 -0.39 16.72
CA ILE A 192 4.63 -1.72 17.32
C ILE A 192 5.61 -1.96 18.48
N GLY A 193 6.86 -1.55 18.33
CA GLY A 193 7.88 -1.66 19.37
C GLY A 193 7.61 -0.77 20.59
N GLN A 194 7.05 0.43 20.39
CA GLN A 194 6.67 1.35 21.47
C GLN A 194 5.31 1.01 22.09
N GLY A 195 4.45 0.30 21.37
CA GLY A 195 3.10 -0.05 21.83
C GLY A 195 2.02 0.99 21.46
N SER A 196 2.32 1.94 20.57
CA SER A 196 1.37 2.96 20.14
C SER A 196 1.68 3.53 18.75
N PHE A 197 0.63 3.81 17.97
CA PHE A 197 0.74 4.59 16.72
C PHE A 197 1.03 6.07 16.95
N SER A 198 0.83 6.59 18.18
CA SER A 198 1.17 7.97 18.56
C SER A 198 2.66 8.29 18.36
N ASP A 199 3.52 7.30 18.58
CA ASP A 199 4.98 7.43 18.48
C ASP A 199 5.47 7.24 17.04
N GLY A 200 4.57 6.93 16.11
CA GLY A 200 4.90 6.88 14.69
C GLY A 200 5.28 8.25 14.13
N MET A 201 6.08 8.27 13.08
CA MET A 201 6.49 9.52 12.44
C MET A 201 5.26 10.29 11.90
N PRO A 202 4.99 11.53 12.37
CA PRO A 202 3.89 12.33 11.84
C PRO A 202 4.06 12.63 10.34
N LEU A 203 2.95 12.73 9.61
CA LEU A 203 3.00 12.99 8.15
C LEU A 203 3.07 14.50 7.87
N GLY A 204 4.24 15.08 8.11
CA GLY A 204 4.51 16.50 7.85
C GLY A 204 5.96 16.87 8.14
N ILE A 205 6.43 17.99 7.58
CA ILE A 205 7.85 18.38 7.62
C ILE A 205 8.31 18.62 9.06
N SER A 206 7.61 19.49 9.79
CA SER A 206 7.92 19.75 11.22
C SER A 206 7.76 18.51 12.08
N GLY A 207 6.78 17.65 11.75
CA GLY A 207 6.54 16.39 12.44
C GLY A 207 7.70 15.40 12.30
N THR A 208 8.31 15.32 11.11
CA THR A 208 9.53 14.52 10.90
C THR A 208 10.69 15.01 11.76
N PHE A 209 10.90 16.33 11.87
CA PHE A 209 11.95 16.86 12.76
C PHE A 209 11.68 16.54 14.23
N ASN A 210 10.43 16.65 14.67
CA ASN A 210 10.04 16.26 16.03
C ASN A 210 10.35 14.78 16.30
N PHE A 211 9.93 13.89 15.40
CA PHE A 211 10.24 12.45 15.49
C PHE A 211 11.74 12.19 15.60
N MET A 212 12.56 12.81 14.76
CA MET A 212 14.02 12.63 14.78
C MET A 212 14.66 13.07 16.10
N ILE A 213 14.19 14.19 16.68
CA ILE A 213 14.72 14.72 17.94
C ILE A 213 14.34 13.80 19.11
N VAL A 214 13.08 13.36 19.18
CA VAL A 214 12.61 12.43 20.21
C VAL A 214 13.34 11.09 20.09
N PHE A 215 13.46 10.57 18.87
CA PHE A 215 14.17 9.32 18.61
C PHE A 215 15.65 9.39 19.04
N GLN A 216 16.32 10.52 18.80
CA GLN A 216 17.67 10.75 19.28
C GLN A 216 17.73 10.83 20.82
N ALA A 217 16.75 11.44 21.47
CA ALA A 217 16.72 11.55 22.93
C ALA A 217 16.51 10.19 23.61
N GLU A 218 15.67 9.33 23.06
CA GLU A 218 15.34 8.02 23.64
C GLU A 218 16.34 6.92 23.26
N HIS A 219 16.79 6.89 22.00
CA HIS A 219 17.56 5.76 21.44
C HIS A 219 19.01 6.12 21.12
N ASN A 220 19.37 7.41 21.20
CA ASN A 220 20.72 7.90 20.92
C ASN A 220 21.29 7.38 19.58
N ILE A 221 20.48 7.45 18.52
CA ILE A 221 20.76 6.83 17.22
C ILE A 221 22.10 7.23 16.60
N LEU A 222 22.60 8.44 16.88
CA LEU A 222 23.91 8.89 16.40
C LEU A 222 25.10 8.10 16.97
N ILE A 223 24.90 7.38 18.08
CA ILE A 223 25.94 6.56 18.75
C ILE A 223 25.70 5.06 18.53
N ASN A 224 24.59 4.69 17.88
CA ASN A 224 24.26 3.30 17.59
C ASN A 224 25.10 2.81 16.38
N ASN A 225 25.99 1.83 16.62
CA ASN A 225 26.86 1.19 15.62
C ASN A 225 26.39 -0.22 15.29
#